data_AF-A0AAN8VD95-F1
#
_entry.id   AF-A0AAN8VD95-F1
#
_cell.length_a   1.000
_cell.length_b   1.000
_cell.length_c   1.000
_cell.angle_alpha   90.00
_cell.angle_beta   90.00
_cell.angle_gamma   90.00
#
_symmetry.space_group_name_H-M   'P 1'
#
loop_
_entity.id
_entity.type
_entity.pdbx_description
1 polymer ?
#
loop_
_entity_poly.entity_id
_entity_poly.type
_entity_poly.pdbx_seq_one_letter_code
_entity_poly.pdbx_strand_id
1 'polypeptide(L)'
;MQIRLLEKRKLRVQGERLELEGQEKLSIEVMEEKKEEKEEEQRRSLEELLVRVVAAFPWQAEDFLSPRGTYRIRLTLEDPTARIHAFVYAEDGEKFFEGYPTTDVMGRKINKLIGITEGDDGKEIVDAPRNPPWIQCCIKSYYQDKTDCWGSRNYRIFGTTLLDA
;
A
#
# COMPACT_ATOMS: atom_id res chain seq x y z
N MET A 1 15.28 0.05 -65.58
CA MET A 1 14.01 0.36 -64.88
C MET A 1 13.90 -0.22 -63.46
N GLN A 2 14.60 -1.30 -63.10
CA GLN A 2 14.42 -1.97 -61.78
C GLN A 2 14.94 -1.20 -60.55
N ILE A 3 16.00 -0.38 -60.68
CA ILE A 3 16.62 0.34 -59.53
C ILE A 3 15.64 1.36 -58.90
N ARG A 4 14.93 2.16 -59.71
CA ARG A 4 13.92 3.11 -59.20
C ARG A 4 12.77 2.41 -58.45
N LEU A 5 12.47 1.16 -58.80
CA LEU A 5 11.40 0.40 -58.15
C LEU A 5 11.84 -0.08 -56.75
N LEU A 6 13.11 -0.45 -56.59
CA LEU A 6 13.70 -0.85 -55.31
C LEU A 6 13.85 0.32 -54.35
N GLU A 7 14.24 1.50 -54.83
CA GLU A 7 14.31 2.72 -54.02
C GLU A 7 12.93 3.15 -53.49
N LYS A 8 11.89 3.10 -54.33
CA LYS A 8 10.52 3.38 -53.91
C LYS A 8 10.03 2.40 -52.84
N ARG A 9 10.37 1.11 -52.97
CA ARG A 9 10.03 0.09 -51.96
C ARG A 9 10.78 0.34 -50.64
N LYS A 10 12.06 0.71 -50.70
CA LYS A 10 12.87 1.02 -49.52
C LYS A 10 12.34 2.25 -48.76
N LEU A 11 11.97 3.31 -49.48
CA LEU A 11 11.36 4.51 -48.90
C LEU A 11 10.00 4.21 -48.25
N ARG A 12 9.19 3.33 -48.85
CA ARG A 12 7.89 2.92 -48.29
C ARG A 12 8.04 2.15 -46.99
N VAL A 13 8.93 1.15 -46.96
CA VAL A 13 9.23 0.36 -45.76
C VAL A 13 9.80 1.24 -44.64
N GLN A 14 10.62 2.24 -45.00
CA GLN A 14 11.18 3.18 -44.04
C GLN A 14 10.10 4.11 -43.45
N GLY A 15 9.12 4.53 -44.25
CA GLY A 15 7.96 5.28 -43.77
C GLY A 15 7.07 4.46 -42.83
N GLU A 16 6.73 3.23 -43.20
CA GLU A 16 5.91 2.31 -42.39
C GLU A 16 6.57 1.99 -41.04
N ARG A 17 7.91 1.85 -41.01
CA ARG A 17 8.66 1.64 -39.77
C ARG A 17 8.61 2.86 -38.85
N LEU A 18 8.74 4.07 -39.41
CA LEU A 18 8.66 5.32 -38.64
C LEU A 18 7.24 5.54 -38.08
N GLU A 19 6.20 5.15 -38.82
CA GLU A 19 4.81 5.20 -38.34
C GLU A 19 4.57 4.25 -37.16
N LEU A 20 5.08 3.01 -37.22
CA LEU A 20 4.97 2.05 -36.13
C LEU A 20 5.72 2.51 -34.87
N GLU A 21 6.95 3.03 -35.03
CA GLU A 21 7.72 3.60 -33.91
C GLU A 21 7.03 4.82 -33.29
N GLY A 22 6.33 5.63 -34.10
CA GLY A 22 5.51 6.74 -33.63
C GLY A 22 4.28 6.27 -32.84
N GLN A 23 3.59 5.23 -33.30
CA GLN A 23 2.43 4.64 -32.60
C GLN A 23 2.81 3.99 -31.27
N GLU A 24 3.96 3.32 -31.20
CA GLU A 24 4.44 2.69 -29.97
C GLU A 24 4.83 3.74 -28.92
N LYS A 25 5.55 4.81 -29.33
CA LYS A 25 5.86 5.93 -28.44
C LYS A 25 4.62 6.62 -27.88
N LEU A 26 3.63 6.90 -28.73
CA LEU A 26 2.37 7.50 -28.30
C LEU A 26 1.62 6.59 -27.31
N SER A 27 1.70 5.28 -27.49
CA SER A 27 1.05 4.30 -26.58
C SER A 27 1.72 4.29 -25.21
N ILE A 28 3.04 4.43 -25.15
CA ILE A 28 3.80 4.49 -23.90
C ILE A 28 3.52 5.80 -23.15
N GLU A 29 3.55 6.95 -23.83
CA GLU A 29 3.22 8.26 -23.24
C GLU A 29 1.80 8.26 -22.66
N VAL A 30 0.81 7.73 -23.38
CA VAL A 30 -0.57 7.63 -22.87
C VAL A 30 -0.67 6.69 -21.66
N MET A 31 0.16 5.66 -21.57
CA MET A 31 0.19 4.79 -20.38
C MET A 31 0.88 5.45 -19.20
N GLU A 32 1.93 6.25 -19.43
CA GLU A 32 2.61 7.03 -18.39
C GLU A 32 1.74 8.17 -17.88
N GLU A 33 1.08 8.94 -18.74
CA GLU A 33 0.12 9.98 -18.34
C GLU A 33 -1.05 9.37 -17.53
N LYS A 34 -1.61 8.24 -17.96
CA LYS A 34 -2.66 7.54 -17.19
C LYS A 34 -2.17 6.97 -15.87
N LYS A 35 -0.87 6.65 -15.77
CA LYS A 35 -0.24 6.24 -14.52
C LYS A 35 -0.07 7.44 -13.59
N GLU A 36 0.34 8.58 -14.13
CA GLU A 36 0.54 9.83 -13.39
C GLU A 36 -0.79 10.43 -12.92
N GLU A 37 -1.83 10.46 -13.76
CA GLU A 37 -3.19 10.85 -13.37
C GLU A 37 -3.76 9.91 -12.29
N LYS A 38 -3.51 8.60 -12.39
CA LYS A 38 -3.89 7.67 -11.31
C LYS A 38 -3.11 7.91 -10.03
N GLU A 39 -1.82 8.17 -10.14
CA GLU A 39 -0.99 8.52 -8.97
C GLU A 39 -1.44 9.85 -8.36
N GLU A 40 -1.91 10.80 -9.15
CA GLU A 40 -2.35 12.13 -8.71
C GLU A 40 -3.79 12.12 -8.17
N GLU A 41 -4.69 11.32 -8.74
CA GLU A 41 -6.01 11.03 -8.18
C GLU A 41 -5.87 10.23 -6.87
N GLN A 42 -4.91 9.32 -6.80
CA GLN A 42 -4.51 8.66 -5.57
C GLN A 42 -3.89 9.65 -4.57
N ARG A 43 -3.17 10.69 -5.04
CA ARG A 43 -2.67 11.81 -4.21
C ARG A 43 -3.80 12.68 -3.63
N ARG A 44 -4.95 12.79 -4.30
CA ARG A 44 -6.13 13.51 -3.77
C ARG A 44 -6.89 12.76 -2.68
N SER A 45 -6.54 11.50 -2.43
CA SER A 45 -7.12 10.66 -1.37
C SER A 45 -6.15 10.37 -0.21
N LEU A 46 -5.03 11.10 -0.14
CA LEU A 46 -4.04 10.98 0.92
C LEU A 46 -4.50 11.80 2.11
N GLU A 47 -4.82 11.13 3.19
CA GLU A 47 -5.01 11.79 4.47
C GLU A 47 -3.88 11.34 5.39
N GLU A 48 -2.98 12.28 5.73
CA GLU A 48 -2.07 12.10 6.84
C GLU A 48 -2.84 12.36 8.14
N LEU A 49 -2.91 11.35 8.99
CA LEU A 49 -3.74 11.39 10.18
C LEU A 49 -2.92 11.01 11.41
N LEU A 50 -3.19 11.71 12.52
CA LEU A 50 -2.65 11.39 13.83
C LEU A 50 -3.69 10.51 14.57
N VAL A 51 -3.36 9.22 14.72
CA VAL A 51 -4.28 8.21 15.26
C VAL A 51 -3.59 7.36 16.31
N ARG A 52 -4.37 6.63 17.10
CA ARG A 52 -3.91 5.54 17.96
C ARG A 52 -4.35 4.23 17.36
N VAL A 53 -3.55 3.19 17.49
CA VAL A 53 -3.98 1.83 17.13
C VAL A 53 -4.45 1.13 18.38
N VAL A 54 -5.71 0.72 18.41
CA VAL A 54 -6.33 0.14 19.62
C VAL A 54 -6.47 -1.38 19.53
N ALA A 55 -6.40 -1.94 18.32
CA ALA A 55 -6.44 -3.38 18.10
C ALA A 55 -5.84 -3.76 16.73
N ALA A 56 -5.35 -5.00 16.63
CA ALA A 56 -4.91 -5.63 15.40
C ALA A 56 -5.63 -6.97 15.21
N PHE A 57 -5.94 -7.31 13.96
CA PHE A 57 -6.46 -8.62 13.57
C PHE A 57 -5.72 -9.13 12.32
N PRO A 58 -5.15 -10.34 12.32
CA PRO A 58 -5.06 -11.28 13.44
C PRO A 58 -4.33 -10.68 14.66
N TRP A 59 -4.51 -11.26 15.85
CA TRP A 59 -3.81 -10.78 17.06
C TRP A 59 -2.43 -11.42 17.24
N GLN A 60 -2.17 -12.53 16.52
CA GLN A 60 -0.92 -13.27 16.54
C GLN A 60 -0.08 -12.89 15.33
N ALA A 61 1.21 -12.61 15.54
CA ALA A 61 2.12 -12.22 14.48
C ALA A 61 2.37 -13.36 13.48
N GLU A 62 2.22 -14.61 13.92
CA GLU A 62 2.28 -15.82 13.10
C GLU A 62 1.28 -15.79 11.95
N ASP A 63 0.13 -15.14 12.16
CA ASP A 63 -0.98 -15.09 11.22
C ASP A 63 -0.98 -13.83 10.34
N PHE A 64 -0.02 -12.92 10.52
CA PHE A 64 0.05 -11.66 9.75
C PHE A 64 0.30 -11.91 8.26
N LEU A 65 1.04 -12.98 7.96
CA LEU A 65 1.34 -13.40 6.61
C LEU A 65 0.37 -14.49 6.18
N SER A 66 -0.22 -14.32 5.00
CA SER A 66 -0.91 -15.41 4.32
C SER A 66 0.07 -16.56 4.02
N PRO A 67 -0.42 -17.79 3.72
CA PRO A 67 0.44 -18.90 3.31
C PRO A 67 1.31 -18.62 2.07
N ARG A 68 0.99 -17.57 1.31
CA ARG A 68 1.77 -17.10 0.15
C ARG A 68 2.80 -16.02 0.49
N GLY A 69 2.97 -15.68 1.77
CA GLY A 69 3.87 -14.64 2.24
C GLY A 69 3.32 -13.21 2.11
N THR A 70 2.04 -13.02 1.77
CA THR A 70 1.46 -11.66 1.65
C THR A 70 0.92 -11.18 3.00
N TYR A 71 1.33 -9.99 3.44
CA TYR A 71 0.76 -9.33 4.63
C TYR A 71 -0.75 -9.11 4.50
N ARG A 72 -1.49 -9.42 5.57
CA ARG A 72 -2.94 -9.23 5.67
C ARG A 72 -3.35 -8.92 7.11
N ILE A 73 -3.13 -7.67 7.53
CA ILE A 73 -3.48 -7.21 8.88
C ILE A 73 -4.58 -6.15 8.78
N ARG A 74 -5.53 -6.19 9.71
CA ARG A 74 -6.54 -5.16 9.92
C ARG A 74 -6.27 -4.47 11.25
N LEU A 75 -5.89 -3.21 11.18
CA LEU A 75 -5.72 -2.35 12.34
C LEU A 75 -7.02 -1.61 12.63
N THR A 76 -7.32 -1.44 13.91
CA THR A 76 -8.37 -0.54 14.38
C THR A 76 -7.73 0.76 14.81
N LEU A 77 -7.96 1.81 14.03
CA LEU A 77 -7.45 3.14 14.26
C LEU A 77 -8.50 3.95 15.01
N GLU A 78 -8.05 4.73 15.98
CA GLU A 78 -8.87 5.62 16.78
C GLU A 78 -8.26 7.01 16.79
N ASP A 79 -9.07 8.02 16.48
CA ASP A 79 -8.77 9.42 16.75
C ASP A 79 -9.84 9.98 17.71
N PRO A 80 -9.82 11.28 18.06
CA PRO A 80 -10.85 11.87 18.92
C PRO A 80 -12.27 11.82 18.33
N THR A 81 -12.42 11.54 17.04
CA THR A 81 -13.70 11.63 16.32
C THR A 81 -14.36 10.28 16.10
N ALA A 82 -13.60 9.24 15.79
CA ALA A 82 -14.12 7.94 15.41
C ALA A 82 -13.10 6.80 15.56
N ARG A 83 -13.62 5.58 15.43
CA ARG A 83 -12.84 4.37 15.22
C ARG A 83 -13.10 3.86 13.81
N ILE A 84 -12.03 3.55 13.07
CA ILE A 84 -12.11 2.97 11.74
C ILE A 84 -11.23 1.73 11.63
N HIS A 85 -11.56 0.85 10.69
CA HIS A 85 -10.71 -0.29 10.34
C HIS A 85 -9.90 0.04 9.08
N ALA A 86 -8.59 -0.13 9.17
CA ALA A 86 -7.67 0.05 8.05
C ALA A 86 -6.83 -1.20 7.84
N PHE A 87 -6.62 -1.57 6.59
CA PHE A 87 -5.79 -2.71 6.22
C PHE A 87 -4.33 -2.31 6.02
N VAL A 88 -3.43 -3.15 6.49
CA VAL A 88 -2.02 -3.20 6.09
C VAL A 88 -1.88 -4.45 5.23
N TYR A 89 -1.68 -4.28 3.93
CA TYR A 89 -1.81 -5.37 2.95
C TYR A 89 -0.68 -5.36 1.92
N ALA A 90 -0.18 -6.55 1.59
CA ALA A 90 0.86 -6.76 0.57
C ALA A 90 2.08 -5.82 0.75
N GLU A 91 2.50 -5.12 -0.30
CA GLU A 91 3.64 -4.20 -0.32
C GLU A 91 3.57 -3.10 0.75
N ASP A 92 2.36 -2.67 1.14
CA ASP A 92 2.23 -1.68 2.21
C ASP A 92 2.61 -2.29 3.57
N GLY A 93 2.41 -3.60 3.77
CA GLY A 93 2.91 -4.32 4.94
C GLY A 93 4.42 -4.48 4.94
N GLU A 94 5.01 -4.76 3.78
CA GLU A 94 6.47 -4.78 3.64
C GLU A 94 7.07 -3.41 4.00
N LYS A 95 6.48 -2.33 3.50
CA LYS A 95 6.94 -0.98 3.85
C LYS A 95 6.71 -0.63 5.33
N PHE A 96 5.60 -1.11 5.90
CA PHE A 96 5.24 -0.88 7.29
C PHE A 96 6.20 -1.56 8.27
N PHE A 97 6.59 -2.81 7.99
CA PHE A 97 7.50 -3.59 8.82
C PHE A 97 8.96 -3.56 8.37
N GLU A 98 9.29 -2.80 7.34
CA GLU A 98 10.64 -2.72 6.75
C GLU A 98 11.12 -4.08 6.20
N GLY A 99 10.22 -4.78 5.51
CA GLY A 99 10.44 -6.07 4.86
C GLY A 99 9.70 -7.20 5.57
N TYR A 100 10.41 -8.27 5.86
CA TYR A 100 9.90 -9.50 6.48
C TYR A 100 10.72 -9.84 7.73
N PRO A 101 10.59 -9.07 8.82
CA PRO A 101 11.28 -9.37 10.06
C PRO A 101 10.74 -10.66 10.70
N THR A 102 11.42 -11.17 11.72
CA THR A 102 10.96 -12.37 12.43
C THR A 102 9.62 -12.13 13.10
N THR A 103 8.86 -13.21 13.33
CA THR A 103 7.54 -13.16 13.99
C THR A 103 7.59 -12.44 15.33
N ASP A 104 8.64 -12.69 16.13
CA ASP A 104 8.83 -12.02 17.42
C ASP A 104 8.99 -10.50 17.27
N VAL A 105 9.74 -10.05 16.27
CA VAL A 105 9.96 -8.61 16.02
C VAL A 105 8.66 -7.96 15.55
N MET A 106 7.89 -8.63 14.66
CA MET A 106 6.57 -8.15 14.24
C MET A 106 5.60 -8.05 15.42
N GLY A 107 5.59 -9.06 16.28
CA GLY A 107 4.78 -9.11 17.49
C GLY A 107 5.07 -7.93 18.41
N ARG A 108 6.35 -7.70 18.74
CA ARG A 108 6.78 -6.55 19.57
C ARG A 108 6.41 -5.21 18.95
N LYS A 109 6.62 -5.06 17.63
CA LYS A 109 6.25 -3.86 16.88
C LYS A 109 4.74 -3.58 17.01
N ILE A 110 3.88 -4.59 16.86
CA ILE A 110 2.43 -4.43 17.03
C ILE A 110 2.04 -4.21 18.50
N ASN A 111 2.62 -4.94 19.45
CA ASN A 111 2.35 -4.78 20.88
C ASN A 111 2.63 -3.35 21.35
N LYS A 112 3.79 -2.79 20.97
CA LYS A 112 4.11 -1.38 21.20
C LYS A 112 3.06 -0.45 20.61
N LEU A 113 2.64 -0.73 19.37
CA LEU A 113 1.68 0.09 18.64
C LEU A 113 0.26 0.08 19.28
N ILE A 114 -0.16 -1.04 19.85
CA ILE A 114 -1.43 -1.16 20.60
C ILE A 114 -1.30 -0.79 22.08
N GLY A 115 -0.09 -0.42 22.52
CA GLY A 115 0.19 0.02 23.88
C GLY A 115 0.17 -1.11 24.92
N ILE A 116 0.45 -2.36 24.51
CA ILE A 116 0.67 -3.46 25.45
C ILE A 116 2.03 -3.25 26.13
N THR A 117 2.02 -3.31 27.47
CA THR A 117 3.25 -3.23 28.25
C THR A 117 3.91 -4.60 28.28
N GLU A 118 5.15 -4.69 27.81
CA GLU A 118 5.98 -5.88 27.92
C GLU A 118 6.87 -5.79 29.16
N GLY A 119 7.04 -6.90 29.89
CA GLY A 119 8.00 -7.01 30.99
C GLY A 119 9.43 -7.23 30.50
N ASP A 120 10.39 -7.28 31.43
CA ASP A 120 11.81 -7.52 31.12
C ASP A 120 12.06 -8.86 30.40
N ASP A 121 11.14 -9.81 30.50
CA ASP A 121 11.17 -11.10 29.79
C ASP A 121 10.52 -11.05 28.39
N GLY A 122 10.10 -9.86 27.94
CA GLY A 122 9.44 -9.64 26.66
C GLY A 122 8.01 -10.16 26.60
N LYS A 123 7.41 -10.54 27.74
CA LYS A 123 6.02 -11.00 27.80
C LYS A 123 5.08 -9.88 28.20
N GLU A 124 3.85 -9.97 27.73
CA GLU A 124 2.76 -9.08 28.13
C GLU A 124 2.58 -9.12 29.66
N ILE A 125 2.62 -7.94 30.29
CA ILE A 125 2.23 -7.78 31.69
C ILE A 125 0.70 -7.80 31.73
N VAL A 126 0.15 -8.89 32.24
CA VAL A 126 -1.29 -9.07 32.42
C VAL A 126 -1.84 -7.94 33.31
N ASP A 127 -2.98 -7.36 32.91
CA ASP A 127 -3.68 -6.25 33.58
C ASP A 127 -2.94 -4.89 33.62
N ALA A 128 -1.83 -4.74 32.90
CA ALA A 128 -1.24 -3.42 32.71
C ALA A 128 -2.18 -2.53 31.87
N PRO A 129 -2.38 -1.26 32.26
CA PRO A 129 -3.21 -0.34 31.48
C PRO A 129 -2.61 -0.15 30.08
N ARG A 130 -3.40 -0.39 29.03
CA ARG A 130 -2.96 -0.11 27.66
C ARG A 130 -2.86 1.38 27.43
N ASN A 131 -1.72 1.81 26.89
CA ASN A 131 -1.49 3.20 26.51
C ASN A 131 -0.92 3.28 25.09
N PRO A 132 -1.77 3.11 24.05
CA PRO A 132 -1.30 3.14 22.68
C PRO A 132 -0.76 4.53 22.31
N PRO A 133 0.44 4.61 21.70
CA PRO A 133 1.02 5.88 21.27
C PRO A 133 0.20 6.52 20.15
N TRP A 134 0.29 7.84 20.04
CA TRP A 134 -0.15 8.56 18.85
C TRP A 134 0.85 8.35 17.74
N ILE A 135 0.38 7.86 16.60
CA ILE A 135 1.17 7.65 15.40
C ILE A 135 0.62 8.50 14.25
N GLN A 136 1.53 8.99 13.42
CA GLN A 136 1.18 9.59 12.14
C GLN A 136 1.21 8.50 11.08
N CYS A 137 0.13 8.35 10.32
CA CYS A 137 0.08 7.43 9.18
C CYS A 137 -0.68 8.04 8.01
N CYS A 138 -0.41 7.52 6.82
CA CYS A 138 -1.16 7.87 5.63
C CYS A 138 -2.24 6.81 5.38
N ILE A 139 -3.48 7.25 5.21
CA ILE A 139 -4.61 6.38 4.89
C ILE A 139 -5.13 6.74 3.51
N LYS A 140 -5.48 5.71 2.72
CA LYS A 140 -6.24 5.85 1.48
C LYS A 140 -7.55 5.08 1.59
N SER A 141 -8.63 5.68 1.08
CA SER A 141 -9.92 4.99 0.96
C SER A 141 -10.07 4.33 -0.40
N TYR A 142 -10.79 3.22 -0.46
CA TYR A 142 -11.14 2.54 -1.70
C TYR A 142 -12.49 1.84 -1.56
N TYR A 143 -13.17 1.65 -2.69
CA TYR A 143 -14.46 0.97 -2.74
C TYR A 143 -14.26 -0.43 -3.29
N GLN A 144 -14.76 -1.46 -2.58
CA GLN A 144 -14.77 -2.82 -3.13
C GLN A 144 -15.79 -2.96 -4.26
N ASP A 145 -16.92 -2.26 -4.14
CA ASP A 145 -17.96 -2.18 -5.14
C ASP A 145 -18.23 -0.72 -5.51
N LYS A 146 -18.00 -0.38 -6.78
CA LYS A 146 -18.21 1.00 -7.27
C LYS A 146 -19.69 1.40 -7.26
N THR A 147 -20.60 0.44 -7.25
CA THR A 147 -22.05 0.68 -7.22
C THR A 147 -22.56 0.97 -5.82
N ASP A 148 -21.85 0.51 -4.79
CA ASP A 148 -22.11 0.81 -3.38
C ASP A 148 -20.91 1.53 -2.76
N CYS A 149 -20.77 2.81 -3.08
CA CYS A 149 -19.65 3.60 -2.60
C CYS A 149 -19.65 3.81 -1.07
N TRP A 150 -20.80 3.75 -0.40
CA TRP A 150 -20.86 3.97 1.04
C TRP A 150 -20.67 2.68 1.84
N GLY A 151 -21.35 1.59 1.46
CA GLY A 151 -21.26 0.33 2.19
C GLY A 151 -20.00 -0.47 1.90
N SER A 152 -19.38 -0.27 0.72
CA SER A 152 -18.17 -0.98 0.33
C SER A 152 -16.86 -0.19 0.59
N ARG A 153 -16.95 0.98 1.22
CA ARG A 153 -15.78 1.81 1.54
C ARG A 153 -14.90 1.10 2.56
N ASN A 154 -13.63 0.93 2.19
CA ASN A 154 -12.59 0.38 3.04
C ASN A 154 -11.41 1.35 3.08
N TYR A 155 -10.58 1.19 4.10
CA TYR A 155 -9.39 2.01 4.31
C TYR A 155 -8.14 1.15 4.30
N ARG A 156 -7.04 1.71 3.80
CA ARG A 156 -5.74 1.04 3.76
C ARG A 156 -4.66 2.01 4.20
N ILE A 157 -3.80 1.55 5.10
CA ILE A 157 -2.56 2.25 5.43
C ILE A 157 -1.60 2.03 4.26
N PHE A 158 -0.93 3.10 3.86
CA PHE A 158 0.07 3.03 2.80
C PHE A 158 1.21 3.99 3.13
N GLY A 159 2.37 3.79 2.50
CA GLY A 159 3.48 4.74 2.58
C GLY A 159 4.07 4.98 3.98
N THR A 160 3.57 4.27 5.00
CA THR A 160 3.92 4.46 6.41
C THR A 160 4.93 3.40 6.82
N THR A 161 5.95 3.80 7.59
CA THR A 161 6.96 2.90 8.14
C THR A 161 6.92 2.99 9.66
N LEU A 162 6.87 1.83 10.32
CA LEU A 162 6.88 1.77 11.78
C LEU A 162 8.31 1.91 12.29
N LEU A 163 8.66 3.15 12.65
CA LEU A 163 9.94 3.45 13.30
C LEU A 163 9.99 2.81 14.69
N ASP A 164 11.10 2.16 15.00
CA ASP A 164 11.35 1.68 16.35
C ASP A 164 11.47 2.88 17.30
N ALA A 165 10.55 2.97 18.26
CA ALA A 165 10.71 3.76 19.47
C ALA A 165 11.55 2.99 20.50
#